data_AF-A0A654T815-F1
#
_entry.id   AF-A0A654T815-F1
#
_cell.length_a   1.000
_cell.length_b   1.000
_cell.length_c   1.000
_cell.angle_alpha   90.00
_cell.angle_beta   90.00
_cell.angle_gamma   90.00
#
_symmetry.space_group_name_H-M   'P 1'
#
loop_
_entity.id
_entity.type
_entity.pdbx_description
1 polymer ?
#
loop_
_entity_poly.entity_id
_entity_poly.type
_entity_poly.pdbx_seq_one_letter_code
_entity_poly.pdbx_strand_id
1 'polypeptide(L)'
;MQPLAYAGVFVMVIAGWLVSLCLHEFGHAFTAWRFGDHDVAVRGYLTLDPRRYSHPMLSLGLPMLFIALGGIGLPGAAVYVHTWFMTTARRTLVSLAGPTVNLALAMLLLAATRLLFDPIHAVLWAGVAFLAFLQLTALVLNLLPIPGLDGYAALEPHLRPETQRALAPAKQFALVFLLVLFLAPTLNGWFFGVVYWLFDLSGVSHRLAAAGSVLARFWSIWF
;
A
#
# COMPACT_ATOMS: atom_id res chain seq x y z
N MET A 1 19.65 -4.03 25.07
CA MET A 1 19.69 -4.26 23.59
C MET A 1 18.31 -4.34 22.94
N GLN A 2 17.26 -4.76 23.65
CA GLN A 2 15.91 -4.87 23.08
C GLN A 2 15.29 -3.53 22.62
N PRO A 3 15.30 -2.41 23.38
CA PRO A 3 14.57 -1.20 22.99
C PRO A 3 15.07 -0.56 21.68
N LEU A 4 16.37 -0.62 21.42
CA LEU A 4 16.98 -0.11 20.19
C LEU A 4 16.55 -0.93 18.96
N ALA A 5 16.36 -2.24 19.11
CA ALA A 5 15.86 -3.10 18.03
C ALA A 5 14.42 -2.74 17.65
N TYR A 6 13.54 -2.52 18.63
CA TYR A 6 12.17 -2.09 18.38
C TYR A 6 12.13 -0.70 17.72
N ALA A 7 12.85 0.28 18.26
CA ALA A 7 12.91 1.63 17.69
C ALA A 7 13.49 1.62 16.27
N GLY A 8 14.57 0.86 16.03
CA GLY A 8 15.21 0.75 14.72
C GLY A 8 14.28 0.12 13.68
N VAL A 9 13.62 -0.99 14.01
CA VAL A 9 12.66 -1.64 13.09
C VAL A 9 11.45 -0.75 12.86
N PHE A 10 10.90 -0.10 13.89
CA PHE A 10 9.79 0.84 13.74
C PHE A 10 10.13 1.97 12.77
N VAL A 11 11.27 2.65 12.97
CA VAL A 11 11.70 3.75 12.10
C VAL A 11 11.92 3.25 10.67
N MET A 12 12.58 2.10 10.50
CA MET A 12 12.81 1.52 9.17
C MET A 12 11.50 1.18 8.46
N VAL A 13 10.55 0.55 9.15
CA VAL A 13 9.26 0.14 8.57
C VAL A 13 8.41 1.36 8.23
N ILE A 14 8.32 2.36 9.12
CA ILE A 14 7.56 3.57 8.86
C ILE A 14 8.17 4.39 7.72
N ALA A 15 9.50 4.56 7.72
CA ALA A 15 10.18 5.27 6.64
C ALA A 15 10.05 4.51 5.30
N GLY A 16 10.24 3.20 5.31
CA GLY A 16 10.07 2.35 4.13
C GLY A 16 8.64 2.36 3.60
N TRP A 17 7.65 2.35 4.51
CA TRP A 17 6.24 2.47 4.16
C TRP A 17 5.93 3.83 3.53
N LEU A 18 6.40 4.92 4.13
CA LEU A 18 6.25 6.27 3.60
C LEU A 18 6.83 6.39 2.18
N VAL A 19 8.06 5.89 1.97
CA VAL A 19 8.69 5.87 0.64
C VAL A 19 7.88 5.02 -0.33
N SER A 20 7.39 3.86 0.08
CA SER A 20 6.59 2.99 -0.78
C SER A 20 5.26 3.62 -1.20
N LEU A 21 4.59 4.35 -0.29
CA LEU A 21 3.40 5.13 -0.63
C LEU A 21 3.74 6.26 -1.61
N CYS A 22 4.83 6.99 -1.38
CA CYS A 22 5.26 8.02 -2.32
C CYS A 22 5.53 7.45 -3.72
N LEU A 23 6.20 6.31 -3.80
CA LEU A 23 6.47 5.62 -5.06
C LEU A 23 5.20 5.09 -5.73
N HIS A 24 4.22 4.59 -4.97
CA HIS A 24 2.91 4.18 -5.46
C HIS A 24 2.18 5.34 -6.13
N GLU A 25 2.05 6.47 -5.43
CA GLU A 25 1.42 7.68 -5.96
C GLU A 25 2.19 8.26 -7.15
N PHE A 26 3.53 8.20 -7.10
CA PHE A 26 4.38 8.56 -8.22
C PHE A 26 4.11 7.67 -9.44
N GLY A 27 3.85 6.37 -9.27
CA GLY A 27 3.52 5.45 -10.34
C GLY A 27 2.27 5.88 -11.11
N HIS A 28 1.19 6.23 -10.40
CA HIS A 28 -0.02 6.79 -11.01
C HIS A 28 0.28 8.09 -11.76
N ALA A 29 0.95 9.02 -11.08
CA ALA A 29 1.25 10.35 -11.61
C ALA A 29 2.14 10.31 -12.86
N PHE A 30 3.20 9.50 -12.84
CA PHE A 30 4.12 9.33 -13.95
C PHE A 30 3.42 8.72 -15.17
N THR A 31 2.58 7.71 -14.95
CA THR A 31 1.84 7.06 -16.03
C THR A 31 0.81 8.03 -16.64
N ALA A 32 0.11 8.81 -15.82
CA ALA A 32 -0.82 9.82 -16.28
C ALA A 32 -0.12 10.93 -17.08
N TRP A 33 1.02 11.43 -16.59
CA TRP A 33 1.87 12.40 -17.27
C TRP A 33 2.33 11.89 -18.63
N ARG A 34 2.74 10.62 -18.71
CA ARG A 34 3.16 9.99 -19.97
C ARG A 34 2.03 9.89 -21.00
N PHE A 35 0.78 9.86 -20.54
CA PHE A 35 -0.42 9.85 -21.38
C PHE A 35 -1.02 11.23 -21.63
N GLY A 36 -0.38 12.31 -21.17
CA GLY A 36 -0.71 13.70 -21.51
C GLY A 36 -1.29 14.53 -20.37
N ASP A 37 -1.38 13.99 -19.15
CA ASP A 37 -1.83 14.77 -17.99
C ASP A 37 -0.65 15.52 -17.36
N HIS A 38 -0.37 16.71 -17.87
CA HIS A 38 0.74 17.52 -17.39
C HIS A 38 0.42 18.27 -16.08
N ASP A 39 -0.84 18.32 -15.64
CA ASP A 39 -1.23 18.95 -14.37
C ASP A 39 -0.69 18.19 -13.15
N VAL A 40 -0.45 16.88 -13.28
CA VAL A 40 0.07 16.06 -12.17
C VAL A 40 1.49 16.48 -11.77
N ALA A 41 2.28 16.97 -12.73
CA ALA A 41 3.61 17.51 -12.45
C ALA A 41 3.54 18.79 -11.61
N VAL A 42 2.53 19.63 -11.87
CA VAL A 42 2.31 20.90 -11.16
C VAL A 42 1.84 20.64 -9.72
N ARG A 43 1.10 19.55 -9.48
CA ARG A 43 0.60 19.16 -8.15
C ARG A 43 1.66 18.52 -7.24
N GLY A 44 2.92 18.43 -7.69
CA GLY A 44 4.04 18.02 -6.85
C GLY A 44 4.16 16.51 -6.61
N TYR A 45 3.25 15.67 -7.12
CA TYR A 45 3.31 14.21 -6.97
C TYR A 45 4.56 13.60 -7.63
N LEU A 46 5.14 14.25 -8.63
CA LEU A 46 6.40 13.83 -9.27
C LEU A 46 7.66 14.18 -8.46
N THR A 47 7.54 14.90 -7.34
CA THR A 47 8.71 15.35 -6.56
C THR A 47 9.11 14.40 -5.43
N LEU A 48 8.33 13.33 -5.20
CA LEU A 48 8.49 12.39 -4.08
C LEU A 48 8.57 13.09 -2.69
N ASP A 49 8.16 14.36 -2.60
CA ASP A 49 8.11 15.10 -1.34
C ASP A 49 6.72 14.89 -0.71
N PRO A 50 6.61 14.09 0.37
CA PRO A 50 5.34 13.80 1.02
C PRO A 50 4.61 15.05 1.54
N ARG A 51 5.33 16.15 1.79
CA ARG A 51 4.76 17.41 2.28
C ARG A 51 4.02 18.18 1.20
N ARG A 52 4.29 17.89 -0.07
CA ARG A 52 3.65 18.56 -1.21
C ARG A 52 2.36 17.88 -1.65
N TYR A 53 1.98 16.78 -1.00
CA TYR A 53 0.77 16.04 -1.34
C TYR A 53 -0.46 16.80 -0.83
N SER A 54 -1.55 16.77 -1.59
CA SER A 54 -2.76 17.58 -1.34
C SER A 54 -3.34 17.41 0.08
N HIS A 55 -3.28 16.19 0.64
CA HIS A 55 -3.73 15.88 2.01
C HIS A 55 -2.76 14.94 2.74
N PRO A 56 -1.64 15.44 3.26
CA PRO A 56 -0.58 14.59 3.84
C PRO A 56 -1.05 13.80 5.05
N MET A 57 -1.92 14.39 5.88
CA MET A 57 -2.45 13.75 7.09
C MET A 57 -3.35 12.56 6.77
N LEU A 58 -4.20 12.66 5.75
CA LEU A 58 -5.09 11.58 5.33
C LEU A 58 -4.36 10.56 4.46
N SER A 59 -3.48 11.01 3.57
CA SER A 59 -2.73 10.12 2.66
C SER A 59 -1.56 9.39 3.29
N LEU A 60 -0.98 9.93 4.38
CA LEU A 60 0.21 9.35 4.99
C LEU A 60 0.00 9.14 6.49
N GLY A 61 -0.57 10.13 7.18
CA GLY A 61 -0.79 10.07 8.63
C GLY A 61 -1.71 8.93 9.06
N LEU A 62 -2.85 8.73 8.39
CA LEU A 62 -3.80 7.68 8.73
C LEU A 62 -3.24 6.27 8.48
N PRO A 63 -2.62 5.95 7.33
CA PRO A 63 -1.91 4.69 7.14
C PRO A 63 -0.82 4.42 8.18
N MET A 64 -0.02 5.44 8.52
CA MET A 64 1.03 5.30 9.54
C MET A 64 0.45 5.07 10.93
N LEU A 65 -0.66 5.74 11.28
CA LEU A 65 -1.35 5.54 12.56
C LEU A 65 -1.90 4.11 12.67
N PHE A 66 -2.48 3.56 11.60
CA PHE A 66 -2.98 2.18 11.61
C PHE A 66 -1.85 1.17 11.78
N ILE A 67 -0.73 1.32 11.07
CA ILE A 67 0.48 0.51 11.30
C ILE A 67 0.97 0.67 12.75
N ALA A 68 0.97 1.91 13.25
CA ALA A 68 1.36 2.26 14.62
C ALA A 68 0.32 1.91 15.70
N LEU A 69 -0.80 1.28 15.34
CA LEU A 69 -1.75 0.69 16.30
C LEU A 69 -1.73 -0.85 16.21
N GLY A 70 -0.83 -1.42 15.41
CA GLY A 70 -0.78 -2.85 15.13
C GLY A 70 -1.77 -3.30 14.05
N GLY A 71 -2.39 -2.35 13.37
CA GLY A 71 -3.12 -2.57 12.13
C GLY A 71 -2.19 -2.67 10.92
N ILE A 72 -2.79 -2.71 9.75
CA ILE A 72 -2.08 -2.81 8.48
C ILE A 72 -1.87 -1.45 7.81
N GLY A 73 -1.03 -1.42 6.78
CA GLY A 73 -0.90 -0.27 5.90
C GLY A 73 -2.17 -0.01 5.11
N LEU A 74 -2.86 1.10 5.42
CA LEU A 74 -4.00 1.58 4.63
C LEU A 74 -3.51 2.27 3.34
N PRO A 75 -4.33 2.31 2.28
CA PRO A 75 -4.02 3.12 1.10
C PRO A 75 -3.94 4.59 1.50
N GLY A 76 -3.07 5.35 0.82
CA GLY A 76 -3.13 6.80 0.87
C GLY A 76 -4.43 7.32 0.26
N ALA A 77 -4.76 8.59 0.50
CA ALA A 77 -5.86 9.22 -0.22
C ALA A 77 -5.42 9.39 -1.68
N ALA A 78 -6.29 8.94 -2.60
CA ALA A 78 -6.02 8.84 -4.02
C ALA A 78 -5.40 10.13 -4.60
N VAL A 79 -4.38 9.97 -5.45
CA VAL A 79 -3.88 11.06 -6.28
C VAL A 79 -4.99 11.55 -7.21
N TYR A 80 -5.14 12.87 -7.26
CA TYR A 80 -5.97 13.53 -8.25
C TYR A 80 -5.26 13.55 -9.61
N VAL A 81 -5.55 12.54 -10.44
CA VAL A 81 -5.18 12.47 -11.86
C VAL A 81 -6.38 12.79 -12.75
N HIS A 82 -6.15 13.58 -13.79
CA HIS A 82 -7.13 13.94 -14.79
C HIS A 82 -7.12 12.91 -15.92
N THR A 83 -8.10 12.01 -15.91
CA THR A 83 -8.12 10.87 -16.85
C THR A 83 -9.22 10.94 -17.90
N TRP A 84 -10.08 11.96 -17.91
CA TRP A 84 -11.29 12.00 -18.76
C TRP A 84 -11.00 12.01 -20.26
N PHE A 85 -9.85 12.53 -20.68
CA PHE A 85 -9.45 12.59 -22.09
C PHE A 85 -8.71 11.33 -22.56
N MET A 86 -8.42 10.40 -21.64
CA MET A 86 -7.66 9.18 -21.93
C MET A 86 -8.58 8.04 -22.41
N THR A 87 -8.05 7.17 -23.27
CA THR A 87 -8.75 5.94 -23.67
C THR A 87 -8.94 5.01 -22.48
N THR A 88 -9.95 4.14 -22.52
CA THR A 88 -10.22 3.13 -21.48
C THR A 88 -8.96 2.38 -21.05
N ALA A 89 -8.16 1.87 -22.00
CA ALA A 89 -6.92 1.17 -21.69
C ALA A 89 -5.89 2.04 -20.92
N ARG A 90 -5.75 3.32 -21.29
CA ARG A 90 -4.83 4.24 -20.60
C ARG A 90 -5.29 4.53 -19.17
N ARG A 91 -6.59 4.72 -18.96
CA ARG A 91 -7.17 4.91 -17.61
C ARG A 91 -6.88 3.70 -16.72
N THR A 92 -7.07 2.50 -17.25
CA THR A 92 -6.74 1.24 -16.57
C THR A 92 -5.26 1.16 -16.21
N LEU A 93 -4.35 1.50 -17.14
CA LEU A 93 -2.91 1.48 -16.88
C LEU A 93 -2.50 2.50 -15.82
N VAL A 94 -3.07 3.70 -15.82
CA VAL A 94 -2.83 4.70 -14.77
C VAL A 94 -3.26 4.14 -13.42
N SER A 95 -4.46 3.56 -13.31
CA SER A 95 -4.95 2.98 -12.06
C SER A 95 -4.13 1.77 -11.60
N LEU A 96 -3.57 0.95 -12.50
CA LEU A 96 -2.75 -0.19 -12.10
C LEU A 96 -1.27 0.14 -11.81
N ALA A 97 -0.83 1.37 -12.11
CA ALA A 97 0.57 1.75 -11.96
C ALA A 97 1.03 1.73 -10.49
N GLY A 98 0.26 2.28 -9.55
CA GLY A 98 0.56 2.23 -8.12
C GLY A 98 0.64 0.80 -7.58
N PRO A 99 -0.39 -0.05 -7.76
CA PRO A 99 -0.33 -1.46 -7.36
C PRO A 99 0.87 -2.20 -7.96
N THR A 100 1.24 -1.91 -9.21
CA THR A 100 2.44 -2.49 -9.84
C THR A 100 3.73 -2.10 -9.11
N VAL A 101 3.82 -0.87 -8.60
CA VAL A 101 4.95 -0.44 -7.76
C VAL A 101 5.00 -1.20 -6.44
N ASN A 102 3.86 -1.40 -5.74
CA ASN A 102 3.85 -2.21 -4.53
C ASN A 102 4.27 -3.66 -4.81
N LEU A 103 3.80 -4.24 -5.93
CA LEU A 103 4.21 -5.57 -6.34
C LEU A 103 5.72 -5.65 -6.59
N ALA A 104 6.30 -4.68 -7.32
CA ALA A 104 7.73 -4.63 -7.58
C ALA A 104 8.55 -4.50 -6.28
N LEU A 105 8.12 -3.64 -5.35
CA LEU A 105 8.75 -3.49 -4.03
C LEU A 105 8.63 -4.76 -3.19
N ALA A 106 7.45 -5.40 -3.17
CA ALA A 106 7.24 -6.66 -2.47
C ALA A 106 8.20 -7.74 -3.00
N MET A 107 8.26 -7.92 -4.32
CA MET A 107 9.17 -8.89 -4.95
C MET A 107 10.63 -8.59 -4.62
N LEU A 108 11.06 -7.32 -4.69
CA LEU A 108 12.42 -6.92 -4.37
C LEU A 108 12.78 -7.24 -2.90
N LEU A 109 11.92 -6.87 -1.95
CA LEU A 109 12.17 -7.08 -0.52
C LEU A 109 12.13 -8.56 -0.15
N LEU A 110 11.20 -9.34 -0.72
CA LEU A 110 11.11 -10.79 -0.52
C LEU A 110 12.30 -11.51 -1.13
N ALA A 111 12.72 -11.16 -2.35
CA ALA A 111 13.90 -11.73 -2.98
C ALA A 111 15.18 -11.39 -2.19
N ALA A 112 15.34 -10.14 -1.76
CA ALA A 112 16.44 -9.72 -0.92
C ALA A 112 16.47 -10.53 0.38
N THR A 113 15.32 -10.68 1.05
CA THR A 113 15.21 -11.50 2.26
C THR A 113 15.56 -12.95 1.98
N ARG A 114 15.06 -13.54 0.89
CA ARG A 114 15.28 -14.95 0.57
C ARG A 114 16.73 -15.28 0.21
N LEU A 115 17.43 -14.35 -0.42
CA LEU A 115 18.78 -14.56 -0.98
C LEU A 115 19.89 -14.08 -0.04
N LEU A 116 19.63 -13.06 0.77
CA LEU A 116 20.64 -12.38 1.57
C LEU A 116 20.43 -12.52 3.09
N PHE A 117 19.42 -13.31 3.51
CA PHE A 117 19.15 -13.52 4.93
C PHE A 117 20.39 -14.01 5.69
N ASP A 118 20.67 -13.31 6.79
CA ASP A 118 21.75 -13.63 7.71
C ASP A 118 21.19 -13.71 9.14
N PRO A 119 21.34 -14.85 9.85
CA PRO A 119 20.91 -15.01 11.23
C PRO A 119 21.52 -13.98 12.21
N ILE A 120 22.74 -13.49 11.94
CA ILE A 120 23.39 -12.49 12.80
C ILE A 120 22.58 -11.18 12.79
N HIS A 121 21.99 -10.84 11.65
CA HIS A 121 21.19 -9.63 11.44
C HIS A 121 19.68 -9.93 11.42
N ALA A 122 19.21 -10.94 12.16
CA ALA A 122 17.82 -11.38 12.14
C ALA A 122 16.79 -10.27 12.43
N VAL A 123 17.13 -9.29 13.27
CA VAL A 123 16.26 -8.13 13.57
C VAL A 123 16.01 -7.27 12.34
N LEU A 124 17.06 -6.99 11.56
CA LEU A 124 16.94 -6.23 10.31
C LEU A 124 16.05 -6.98 9.32
N TRP A 125 16.36 -8.26 9.10
CA TRP A 125 15.62 -9.09 8.15
C TRP A 125 14.17 -9.33 8.57
N ALA A 126 13.86 -9.35 9.87
CA ALA A 126 12.50 -9.37 10.38
C ALA A 126 11.71 -8.12 9.94
N GLY A 127 12.31 -6.93 10.09
CA GLY A 127 11.69 -5.69 9.64
C GLY A 127 11.56 -5.58 8.11
N VAL A 128 12.54 -6.06 7.35
CA VAL A 128 12.48 -6.12 5.87
C VAL A 128 11.36 -7.06 5.41
N ALA A 129 11.26 -8.26 6.00
CA ALA A 129 10.19 -9.20 5.71
C ALA A 129 8.81 -8.64 6.06
N PHE A 130 8.69 -7.92 7.18
CA PHE A 130 7.45 -7.26 7.56
C PHE A 130 7.09 -6.11 6.60
N LEU A 131 8.05 -5.29 6.18
CA LEU A 131 7.81 -4.25 5.17
C LEU A 131 7.34 -4.87 3.85
N ALA A 132 7.91 -6.00 3.43
CA ALA A 132 7.47 -6.73 2.25
C ALA A 132 6.03 -7.25 2.38
N PHE A 133 5.67 -7.77 3.56
CA PHE A 133 4.31 -8.18 3.88
C PHE A 133 3.32 -7.00 3.81
N LEU A 134 3.73 -5.81 4.27
CA LEU A 134 2.91 -4.60 4.13
C LEU A 134 2.72 -4.22 2.65
N GLN A 135 3.75 -4.37 1.80
CA GLN A 135 3.61 -4.13 0.35
C GLN A 135 2.62 -5.10 -0.32
N LEU A 136 2.65 -6.38 0.03
CA LEU A 136 1.65 -7.35 -0.46
C LEU A 136 0.25 -7.03 0.04
N THR A 137 0.14 -6.59 1.30
CA THR A 137 -1.15 -6.15 1.86
C THR A 137 -1.71 -4.96 1.09
N ALA A 138 -0.88 -3.96 0.80
CA ALA A 138 -1.23 -2.79 0.00
C ALA A 138 -1.65 -3.18 -1.42
N LEU A 139 -0.90 -4.08 -2.05
CA LEU A 139 -1.20 -4.62 -3.38
C LEU A 139 -2.58 -5.29 -3.41
N VAL A 140 -2.82 -6.26 -2.52
CA VAL A 140 -4.08 -7.02 -2.51
C VAL A 140 -5.25 -6.08 -2.24
N LEU A 141 -5.09 -5.15 -1.30
CA LEU A 141 -6.11 -4.17 -0.98
C LEU A 141 -6.43 -3.27 -2.16
N ASN A 142 -5.42 -2.67 -2.78
CA ASN A 142 -5.61 -1.78 -3.91
C ASN A 142 -6.11 -2.49 -5.17
N LEU A 143 -5.97 -3.81 -5.29
CA LEU A 143 -6.57 -4.57 -6.40
C LEU A 143 -8.05 -4.97 -6.17
N LEU A 144 -8.60 -4.74 -4.98
CA LEU A 144 -10.02 -5.03 -4.73
C LEU A 144 -10.92 -4.15 -5.63
N PRO A 145 -12.00 -4.70 -6.21
CA PRO A 145 -12.90 -3.98 -7.12
C PRO A 145 -13.89 -3.10 -6.34
N ILE A 146 -13.38 -2.21 -5.50
CA ILE A 146 -14.15 -1.44 -4.53
C ILE A 146 -14.03 0.05 -4.81
N PRO A 147 -15.16 0.78 -4.94
CA PRO A 147 -15.14 2.21 -5.20
C PRO A 147 -14.23 2.96 -4.24
N GLY A 148 -13.26 3.69 -4.80
CA GLY A 148 -12.24 4.44 -4.04
C GLY A 148 -10.89 3.74 -3.94
N LEU A 149 -10.76 2.50 -4.40
CA LEU A 149 -9.48 1.79 -4.57
C LEU A 149 -9.10 1.68 -6.06
N ASP A 150 -7.82 1.41 -6.32
CA ASP A 150 -7.23 1.38 -7.67
C ASP A 150 -7.84 0.30 -8.57
N GLY A 151 -8.17 -0.86 -8.01
CA GLY A 151 -8.75 -2.00 -8.73
C GLY A 151 -10.12 -1.65 -9.29
N TYR A 152 -10.92 -0.89 -8.54
CA TYR A 152 -12.14 -0.32 -9.07
C TYR A 152 -11.86 0.77 -10.10
N ALA A 153 -10.90 1.66 -9.88
CA ALA A 153 -10.54 2.69 -10.85
C ALA A 153 -10.01 2.10 -12.17
N ALA A 154 -9.45 0.89 -12.15
CA ALA A 154 -9.06 0.12 -13.33
C ALA A 154 -10.27 -0.54 -14.02
N LEU A 155 -11.26 -0.99 -13.25
CA LEU A 155 -12.49 -1.59 -13.76
C LEU A 155 -13.48 -0.55 -14.31
N GLU A 156 -13.61 0.59 -13.65
CA GLU A 156 -14.61 1.64 -13.87
C GLU A 156 -14.75 2.07 -15.35
N PRO A 157 -13.67 2.30 -16.11
CA PRO A 157 -13.77 2.70 -17.52
C PRO A 157 -14.39 1.66 -18.45
N HIS A 158 -14.52 0.40 -18.02
CA HIS A 158 -15.15 -0.70 -18.77
C HIS A 158 -16.62 -0.89 -18.41
N LEU A 159 -17.10 -0.25 -17.34
CA LEU A 159 -18.49 -0.32 -16.92
C LEU A 159 -19.36 0.58 -17.79
N ARG A 160 -20.65 0.24 -17.89
CA ARG A 160 -21.64 1.09 -18.59
C ARG A 160 -21.76 2.46 -17.90
N PRO A 161 -22.02 3.55 -18.63
CA PRO A 161 -22.12 4.89 -18.04
C PRO A 161 -23.15 4.99 -16.90
N GLU A 162 -24.24 4.24 -16.98
CA GLU A 162 -25.28 4.19 -15.94
C GLU A 162 -24.73 3.60 -14.63
N THR A 163 -23.95 2.52 -14.74
CA THR A 163 -23.30 1.87 -13.60
C THR A 163 -22.24 2.78 -12.97
N GLN A 164 -21.46 3.50 -13.78
CA GLN A 164 -20.48 4.47 -13.28
C GLN A 164 -21.16 5.57 -12.45
N ARG A 165 -22.27 6.15 -12.96
CA ARG A 165 -23.02 7.19 -12.25
C ARG A 165 -23.65 6.65 -10.96
N ALA A 166 -24.19 5.43 -10.98
CA ALA A 166 -24.79 4.80 -9.80
C ALA A 166 -23.77 4.51 -8.70
N LEU A 167 -22.53 4.16 -9.07
CA LEU A 167 -21.46 3.82 -8.13
C LEU A 167 -20.58 5.02 -7.74
N ALA A 168 -20.71 6.17 -8.41
CA ALA A 168 -19.93 7.37 -8.07
C ALA A 168 -20.07 7.79 -6.59
N PRO A 169 -21.28 7.79 -5.96
CA PRO A 169 -21.42 8.08 -4.54
C PRO A 169 -20.76 7.05 -3.64
N ALA A 170 -20.56 5.80 -4.12
CA ALA A 170 -19.96 4.74 -3.31
C ALA A 170 -18.48 5.00 -3.00
N LYS A 171 -17.79 5.82 -3.82
CA LYS A 171 -16.37 6.17 -3.60
C LYS A 171 -16.10 6.83 -2.25
N GLN A 172 -17.08 7.55 -1.69
CA GLN A 172 -16.94 8.18 -0.37
C GLN A 172 -16.96 7.18 0.80
N PHE A 173 -17.49 5.97 0.56
CA PHE A 173 -17.60 4.91 1.57
C PHE A 173 -16.40 3.96 1.58
N ALA A 174 -15.32 4.26 0.83
CA ALA A 174 -14.11 3.44 0.81
C ALA A 174 -13.59 3.15 2.22
N LEU A 175 -13.52 4.16 3.10
CA LEU A 175 -13.09 3.99 4.49
C LEU A 175 -14.02 3.07 5.29
N VAL A 176 -15.33 3.16 5.07
CA VAL A 176 -16.32 2.27 5.73
C VAL A 176 -16.14 0.83 5.26
N PHE A 177 -15.91 0.63 3.96
CA PHE A 177 -15.59 -0.68 3.43
C PHE A 177 -14.33 -1.26 4.08
N LEU A 178 -13.25 -0.46 4.16
CA LEU A 178 -12.01 -0.89 4.81
C LEU A 178 -12.27 -1.29 6.27
N LEU A 179 -13.05 -0.50 7.00
CA LEU A 179 -13.42 -0.81 8.38
C LEU A 179 -14.17 -2.15 8.46
N VAL A 180 -15.16 -2.38 7.59
CA VAL A 180 -15.91 -3.65 7.54
C VAL A 180 -15.01 -4.82 7.16
N LEU A 181 -14.11 -4.66 6.19
CA LEU A 181 -13.14 -5.67 5.78
C LEU A 181 -12.29 -6.13 6.97
N PHE A 182 -11.83 -5.20 7.81
CA PHE A 182 -10.98 -5.53 8.96
C PHE A 182 -11.74 -6.01 10.18
N LEU A 183 -12.94 -5.48 10.45
CA LEU A 183 -13.74 -5.87 11.61
C LEU A 183 -14.50 -7.20 11.41
N ALA A 184 -14.89 -7.54 10.17
CA ALA A 184 -15.59 -8.78 9.89
C ALA A 184 -14.58 -9.95 9.85
N PRO A 185 -14.63 -10.91 10.81
CA PRO A 185 -13.59 -11.93 10.96
C PRO A 185 -13.43 -12.80 9.71
N THR A 186 -14.54 -13.14 9.06
CA THR A 186 -14.54 -13.94 7.84
C THR A 186 -13.84 -13.20 6.70
N LEU A 187 -14.17 -11.94 6.46
CA LEU A 187 -13.57 -11.15 5.38
C LEU A 187 -12.09 -10.90 5.64
N ASN A 188 -11.75 -10.56 6.89
CA ASN A 188 -10.37 -10.41 7.36
C ASN A 188 -9.56 -11.69 7.11
N GLY A 189 -10.09 -12.86 7.49
CA GLY A 189 -9.44 -14.15 7.28
C GLY A 189 -9.21 -14.48 5.80
N TRP A 190 -10.20 -14.24 4.93
CA TRP A 190 -10.03 -14.40 3.48
C TRP A 190 -8.97 -13.46 2.92
N PHE A 191 -9.02 -12.18 3.30
CA PHE A 191 -8.08 -11.16 2.84
C PHE A 191 -6.64 -11.53 3.21
N PHE A 192 -6.37 -11.80 4.49
CA PHE A 192 -5.04 -12.19 4.93
C PHE A 192 -4.63 -13.57 4.42
N GLY A 193 -5.59 -14.49 4.21
CA GLY A 193 -5.34 -15.77 3.57
C GLY A 193 -4.71 -15.59 2.17
N VAL A 194 -5.23 -14.65 1.38
CA VAL A 194 -4.64 -14.31 0.07
C VAL A 194 -3.27 -13.67 0.23
N VAL A 195 -3.09 -12.73 1.16
CA VAL A 195 -1.80 -12.07 1.41
C VAL A 195 -0.73 -13.08 1.83
N TYR A 196 -1.05 -13.99 2.76
CA TYR A 196 -0.14 -15.04 3.20
C TYR A 196 0.16 -16.04 2.08
N TRP A 197 -0.84 -16.43 1.30
CA TRP A 197 -0.63 -17.29 0.14
C TRP A 197 0.36 -16.66 -0.86
N LEU A 198 0.24 -15.37 -1.14
CA LEU A 198 1.21 -14.65 -1.98
C LEU A 198 2.59 -14.56 -1.32
N PHE A 199 2.65 -14.33 -0.02
CA PHE A 199 3.90 -14.27 0.74
C PHE A 199 4.64 -15.62 0.69
N ASP A 200 3.92 -16.73 0.82
CA ASP A 200 4.46 -18.09 0.77
C ASP A 200 5.14 -18.43 -0.56
N LEU A 201 4.71 -17.84 -1.67
CA LEU A 201 5.35 -18.03 -2.98
C LEU A 201 6.84 -17.62 -2.97
N SER A 202 7.24 -16.73 -2.06
CA SER A 202 8.64 -16.32 -1.91
C SER A 202 9.51 -17.34 -1.17
N GLY A 203 8.91 -18.28 -0.44
CA GLY A 203 9.61 -19.20 0.47
C GLY A 203 10.22 -18.52 1.70
N VAL A 204 9.93 -17.24 1.96
CA VAL A 204 10.33 -16.54 3.20
C VAL A 204 9.42 -17.00 4.34
N SER A 205 9.98 -17.22 5.53
CA SER A 205 9.19 -17.68 6.67
C SER A 205 8.26 -16.59 7.20
N HIS A 206 6.97 -16.91 7.36
CA HIS A 206 5.99 -16.06 8.07
C HIS A 206 6.43 -15.64 9.47
N ARG A 207 7.20 -16.49 10.16
CA ARG A 207 7.71 -16.19 11.50
C ARG A 207 8.63 -14.98 11.49
N LEU A 208 9.35 -14.74 10.39
CA LEU A 208 10.24 -13.61 10.24
C LEU A 208 9.43 -12.30 10.08
N ALA A 209 8.39 -12.30 9.24
CA ALA A 209 7.48 -11.17 9.10
C ALA A 209 6.67 -10.92 10.39
N ALA A 210 6.24 -11.97 11.09
CA ALA A 210 5.57 -11.86 12.38
C ALA A 210 6.49 -11.29 13.47
N ALA A 211 7.77 -11.70 13.51
CA ALA A 211 8.75 -11.09 14.39
C ALA A 211 8.94 -9.60 14.07
N GLY A 212 9.00 -9.24 12.78
CA GLY A 212 9.08 -7.85 12.35
C GLY A 212 7.86 -7.03 12.75
N SER A 213 6.65 -7.60 12.68
CA SER A 213 5.42 -6.92 13.10
C SER A 213 5.37 -6.69 14.61
N VAL A 214 5.92 -7.59 15.41
CA VAL A 214 6.09 -7.39 16.87
C VAL A 214 7.12 -6.29 17.13
N LEU A 215 8.26 -6.32 16.45
CA LEU A 215 9.33 -5.32 16.60
C LEU A 215 8.89 -3.91 16.16
N ALA A 216 8.02 -3.82 15.15
CA ALA A 216 7.43 -2.56 14.72
C ALA A 216 6.40 -1.99 15.72
N ARG A 217 5.95 -2.77 16.72
CA ARG A 217 5.02 -2.32 17.77
C ARG A 217 5.75 -1.91 19.04
N PHE A 218 6.66 -0.94 18.93
CA PHE A 218 7.55 -0.57 20.03
C PHE A 218 6.85 -0.06 21.30
N TRP A 219 5.58 0.37 21.23
CA TRP A 219 4.80 0.83 22.39
C TRP A 219 4.13 -0.31 23.17
N SER A 220 3.94 -1.50 22.58
CA SER A 220 3.24 -2.62 23.23
C SER A 220 4.08 -3.34 24.31
N ILE A 221 5.31 -2.89 24.54
CA ILE A 221 6.24 -3.39 25.56
C ILE A 221 6.29 -2.46 26.78
N TRP A 222 5.67 -1.27 26.70
CA TRP A 222 5.61 -0.29 27.79
C TRP A 222 4.26 -0.27 28.53
N PHE A 223 3.33 -1.12 28.11
CA PHE A 223 2.02 -1.38 28.72
C PHE A 223 1.83 -2.88 28.87
#